data_AF-A0A843HEY2-F1
#
_entry.id   AF-A0A843HEY2-F1
#
_cell.length_a   1.000
_cell.length_b   1.000
_cell.length_c   1.000
_cell.angle_alpha   90.00
_cell.angle_beta   90.00
_cell.angle_gamma   90.00
#
_symmetry.space_group_name_H-M   'P 1'
#
loop_
_entity.id
_entity.type
_entity.pdbx_description
1 polymer ?
#
loop_
_entity_poly.entity_id
_entity_poly.type
_entity_poly.pdbx_seq_one_letter_code
_entity_poly.pdbx_strand_id
1 'polypeptide(L)'
;MRRLFISIVNFFSKIINKFWWPHWSNLRWSKLVTEDPPLQPEDIITDIESLQSVCKRLYEKFVWAHDGIDELFDAVMPPPMVYKEYLDGSIIDDCDGFHSTLYHMVAKSGYRCFLLCVLAHKKGHCVLLCQINDKWYVCDYTRIYAGVDNPMDAINEYNAEYVQLYHADSDVFYDGLTLYDYDSSKFRSYKIGDIDA
;
A
#
# COMPACT_ATOMS: atom_id res chain seq x y z
N MET A 1 -21.53 15.27 24.95
CA MET A 1 -21.90 14.04 24.21
C MET A 1 -21.19 13.90 22.86
N ARG A 2 -21.23 14.88 21.94
CA ARG A 2 -20.50 14.79 20.64
C ARG A 2 -19.01 14.43 20.73
N ARG A 3 -18.25 15.06 21.65
CA ARG A 3 -16.81 14.76 21.84
C ARG A 3 -16.52 13.34 22.35
N LEU A 4 -17.40 12.79 23.20
CA LEU A 4 -17.26 11.42 23.70
C LEU A 4 -17.55 10.39 22.60
N PHE A 5 -18.53 10.69 21.73
CA PHE A 5 -18.90 9.83 20.60
C PHE A 5 -17.79 9.77 19.54
N ILE A 6 -17.18 10.92 19.20
CA ILE A 6 -16.01 10.99 18.30
C ILE A 6 -14.83 10.20 18.89
N SER A 7 -14.56 10.35 20.20
CA SER A 7 -13.48 9.61 20.86
C SER A 7 -13.67 8.09 20.83
N ILE A 8 -14.92 7.60 20.90
CA ILE A 8 -15.23 6.17 20.86
C ILE A 8 -15.08 5.64 19.42
N VAL A 9 -15.59 6.36 18.43
CA VAL A 9 -15.44 5.99 17.01
C VAL A 9 -13.96 5.94 16.61
N ASN A 10 -13.17 6.93 17.00
CA ASN A 10 -11.73 6.95 16.71
C ASN A 10 -10.95 5.87 17.49
N PHE A 11 -11.45 5.44 18.65
CA PHE A 11 -10.86 4.32 19.40
C PHE A 11 -11.11 2.98 18.69
N PHE A 12 -12.34 2.75 18.23
CA PHE A 12 -12.68 1.53 17.49
C PHE A 12 -12.01 1.50 16.10
N SER A 13 -11.92 2.63 15.38
CA SER A 13 -11.20 2.68 14.09
C SER A 13 -9.71 2.34 14.26
N LYS A 14 -9.07 2.81 15.34
CA LYS A 14 -7.67 2.47 15.66
C LYS A 14 -7.46 1.01 16.00
N ILE A 15 -8.41 0.37 16.69
CA ILE A 15 -8.34 -1.07 17.02
C ILE A 15 -8.59 -1.93 15.79
N ILE A 16 -9.59 -1.58 14.99
CA ILE A 16 -9.93 -2.29 13.76
C ILE A 16 -8.74 -2.22 12.78
N ASN A 17 -8.19 -1.05 12.49
CA ASN A 17 -7.11 -0.95 11.52
C ASN A 17 -5.80 -1.61 11.96
N LYS A 18 -5.43 -1.52 13.24
CA LYS A 18 -4.15 -2.11 13.72
C LYS A 18 -4.16 -3.62 13.87
N PHE A 19 -5.29 -4.19 14.28
CA PHE A 19 -5.36 -5.61 14.61
C PHE A 19 -6.15 -6.41 13.60
N TRP A 20 -7.25 -5.85 13.07
CA TRP A 20 -8.15 -6.61 12.23
C TRP A 20 -7.60 -6.74 10.82
N TRP A 21 -7.05 -5.68 10.23
CA TRP A 21 -6.62 -5.74 8.83
C TRP A 21 -5.53 -6.78 8.56
N PRO A 22 -4.41 -6.85 9.32
CA PRO A 22 -3.46 -7.94 9.11
C PRO A 22 -3.96 -9.31 9.52
N HIS A 23 -4.81 -9.38 10.53
CA HIS A 23 -5.36 -10.67 10.94
C HIS A 23 -6.31 -11.23 9.88
N TRP A 24 -7.20 -10.41 9.32
CA TRP A 24 -8.13 -10.81 8.26
C TRP A 24 -7.45 -11.07 6.93
N SER A 25 -6.47 -10.26 6.52
CA SER A 25 -5.67 -10.56 5.33
C SER A 25 -4.95 -11.91 5.48
N ASN A 26 -4.26 -12.13 6.59
CA ASN A 26 -3.62 -13.42 6.84
C ASN A 26 -4.63 -14.58 6.90
N LEU A 27 -5.81 -14.41 7.50
CA LEU A 27 -6.84 -15.46 7.56
C LEU A 27 -7.45 -15.77 6.18
N ARG A 28 -7.90 -14.74 5.45
CA ARG A 28 -8.52 -14.85 4.12
C ARG A 28 -7.57 -15.53 3.14
N TRP A 29 -6.30 -15.15 3.19
CA TRP A 29 -5.29 -15.61 2.23
C TRP A 29 -4.37 -16.72 2.73
N SER A 30 -4.57 -17.20 3.98
CA SER A 30 -3.73 -18.23 4.65
C SER A 30 -3.52 -19.53 3.87
N LYS A 31 -4.38 -19.81 2.89
CA LYS A 31 -4.40 -21.06 2.12
C LYS A 31 -4.11 -20.89 0.63
N LEU A 32 -3.83 -19.66 0.18
CA LEU A 32 -3.84 -19.34 -1.26
C LEU A 32 -2.46 -19.01 -1.84
N VAL A 33 -1.44 -18.76 -1.01
CA VAL A 33 -0.06 -18.57 -1.50
C VAL A 33 0.61 -19.94 -1.68
N THR A 34 0.46 -20.53 -2.86
CA THR A 34 1.12 -21.79 -3.20
C THR A 34 2.31 -21.61 -4.13
N GLU A 35 2.43 -20.45 -4.78
CA GLU A 35 3.43 -20.16 -5.79
C GLU A 35 3.98 -18.74 -5.62
N ASP A 36 5.29 -18.60 -5.84
CA ASP A 36 5.98 -17.32 -5.80
C ASP A 36 6.68 -17.06 -7.14
N PRO A 37 5.97 -16.50 -8.16
CA PRO A 37 6.49 -16.40 -9.51
C PRO A 37 7.74 -15.50 -9.58
N PRO A 38 8.75 -15.87 -10.39
CA PRO A 38 9.91 -15.01 -10.65
C PRO A 38 9.49 -13.76 -11.43
N LEU A 39 10.22 -12.66 -11.27
CA LEU A 39 9.99 -11.46 -12.08
C LEU A 39 10.31 -11.73 -13.54
N GLN A 40 9.49 -11.18 -14.45
CA GLN A 40 9.88 -11.03 -15.85
C GLN A 40 11.00 -9.98 -15.96
N PRO A 41 11.93 -10.11 -16.93
CA PRO A 41 13.06 -9.18 -17.05
C PRO A 41 12.67 -7.70 -17.12
N GLU A 42 11.56 -7.38 -17.78
CA GLU A 42 11.04 -6.01 -17.90
C GLU A 42 10.50 -5.44 -16.58
N ASP A 43 10.09 -6.30 -15.65
CA ASP A 43 9.54 -5.91 -14.34
C ASP A 43 10.61 -5.72 -13.27
N ILE A 44 11.89 -5.98 -13.60
CA ILE A 44 13.02 -5.74 -12.72
C ILE A 44 13.28 -4.24 -12.65
N ILE A 45 13.32 -3.73 -11.43
CA ILE A 45 13.60 -2.32 -11.14
C ILE A 45 15.10 -2.19 -10.90
N THR A 46 15.71 -1.14 -11.47
CA THR A 46 17.13 -0.82 -11.32
C THR A 46 17.38 0.62 -10.87
N ASP A 47 16.37 1.47 -11.03
CA ASP A 47 16.42 2.92 -10.82
C ASP A 47 14.99 3.50 -10.85
N ILE A 48 14.90 4.82 -10.77
CA ILE A 48 13.62 5.52 -10.78
C ILE A 48 12.90 5.47 -12.14
N GLU A 49 13.64 5.40 -13.25
CA GLU A 49 13.06 5.40 -14.60
C GLU A 49 12.42 4.05 -14.93
N SER A 50 13.07 2.96 -14.52
CA SER A 50 12.54 1.60 -14.56
C SER A 50 11.32 1.45 -13.66
N LEU A 51 11.34 2.00 -12.43
CA LEU A 51 10.16 2.05 -11.55
C LEU A 51 8.97 2.77 -12.22
N GLN A 52 9.20 3.95 -12.79
CA GLN A 52 8.17 4.71 -13.50
C GLN A 52 7.59 3.94 -14.70
N SER A 53 8.45 3.22 -15.42
CA SER A 53 8.06 2.38 -16.56
C SER A 53 7.23 1.19 -16.11
N VAL A 54 7.60 0.53 -15.01
CA VAL A 54 6.85 -0.56 -14.37
C VAL A 54 5.47 -0.07 -13.94
N CYS A 55 5.38 1.05 -13.22
CA CYS A 55 4.10 1.61 -12.79
C CYS A 55 3.16 1.87 -13.97
N LYS A 56 3.68 2.36 -15.10
CA LYS A 56 2.88 2.60 -16.29
C LYS A 56 2.33 1.30 -16.90
N ARG A 57 3.17 0.28 -17.09
CA ARG A 57 2.73 -1.01 -17.65
C ARG A 57 1.75 -1.73 -16.72
N LEU A 58 2.00 -1.66 -15.42
CA LEU A 58 1.08 -2.17 -14.41
C LEU A 58 -0.28 -1.49 -14.52
N TYR A 59 -0.30 -0.16 -14.64
CA TYR A 59 -1.53 0.62 -14.79
C TYR A 59 -2.30 0.28 -16.06
N GLU A 60 -1.61 -0.01 -17.17
CA GLU A 60 -2.24 -0.44 -18.43
C GLU A 60 -2.99 -1.79 -18.31
N LYS A 61 -2.59 -2.64 -17.34
CA LYS A 61 -3.24 -3.93 -17.03
C LYS A 61 -4.17 -3.88 -15.82
N PHE A 62 -4.27 -2.75 -15.14
CA PHE A 62 -5.06 -2.59 -13.94
C PHE A 62 -6.50 -2.18 -14.29
N VAL A 63 -7.46 -2.97 -13.86
CA VAL A 63 -8.88 -2.69 -13.99
C VAL A 63 -9.43 -2.40 -12.61
N TRP A 64 -9.78 -1.14 -12.37
CA TRP A 64 -10.36 -0.74 -11.10
C TRP A 64 -11.70 -1.44 -10.88
N ALA A 65 -11.82 -2.16 -9.79
CA ALA A 65 -13.06 -2.70 -9.27
C ALA A 65 -13.23 -2.21 -7.83
N HIS A 66 -14.46 -1.84 -7.47
CA HIS A 66 -14.76 -1.51 -6.08
C HIS A 66 -15.14 -2.80 -5.35
N ASP A 67 -14.52 -3.02 -4.20
CA ASP A 67 -14.89 -4.09 -3.29
C ASP A 67 -16.40 -4.11 -3.02
N GLY A 68 -16.99 -5.29 -3.16
CA GLY A 68 -18.39 -5.55 -2.83
C GLY A 68 -18.67 -5.37 -1.33
N ILE A 69 -19.96 -5.36 -0.94
CA ILE A 69 -20.36 -5.31 0.48
C ILE A 69 -19.96 -6.58 1.26
N ASP A 70 -19.66 -7.65 0.53
CA ASP A 70 -19.11 -8.93 0.99
C ASP A 70 -17.57 -8.95 1.03
N GLU A 71 -16.91 -7.96 0.43
CA GLU A 71 -15.46 -7.73 0.47
C GLU A 71 -15.09 -6.59 1.42
N LEU A 72 -16.11 -5.83 1.83
CA LEU A 72 -16.11 -4.84 2.91
C LEU A 72 -15.35 -5.40 4.11
N PHE A 73 -14.19 -4.81 4.39
CA PHE A 73 -13.03 -5.32 5.14
C PHE A 73 -11.88 -5.77 4.22
N ASP A 74 -11.48 -4.84 3.33
CA ASP A 74 -10.30 -4.78 2.46
C ASP A 74 -9.16 -5.62 3.03
N ALA A 75 -8.86 -6.74 2.39
CA ALA A 75 -7.83 -7.66 2.85
C ALA A 75 -6.78 -7.71 1.75
N VAL A 76 -5.68 -7.00 1.95
CA VAL A 76 -4.56 -6.94 0.99
C VAL A 76 -4.24 -8.32 0.46
N MET A 77 -4.37 -8.50 -0.86
CA MET A 77 -4.02 -9.76 -1.51
C MET A 77 -2.50 -9.99 -1.42
N PRO A 78 -2.03 -11.23 -1.17
CA PRO A 78 -0.60 -11.49 -1.09
C PRO A 78 0.13 -11.08 -2.37
N PRO A 79 1.26 -10.34 -2.28
CA PRO A 79 2.00 -9.83 -3.43
C PRO A 79 2.31 -10.88 -4.52
N PRO A 80 2.72 -12.13 -4.19
CA PRO A 80 2.97 -13.13 -5.22
C PRO A 80 1.72 -13.58 -5.98
N MET A 81 0.55 -13.55 -5.32
CA MET A 81 -0.73 -13.95 -5.92
C MET A 81 -1.20 -12.89 -6.90
N VAL A 82 -1.24 -11.62 -6.48
CA VAL A 82 -1.68 -10.54 -7.38
C VAL A 82 -0.69 -10.31 -8.53
N TYR A 83 0.62 -10.57 -8.31
CA TYR A 83 1.59 -10.58 -9.41
C TYR A 83 1.31 -11.70 -10.42
N LYS A 84 0.84 -12.88 -9.96
CA LYS A 84 0.41 -13.95 -10.88
C LYS A 84 -0.77 -13.50 -11.75
N GLU A 85 -1.76 -12.82 -11.18
CA GLU A 85 -2.88 -12.27 -11.95
C GLU A 85 -2.42 -11.24 -13.00
N TYR A 86 -1.45 -10.41 -12.65
CA TYR A 86 -0.80 -9.50 -13.61
C TYR A 86 -0.12 -10.23 -14.78
N LEU A 87 0.52 -11.38 -14.51
CA LEU A 87 1.11 -12.21 -15.56
C LEU A 87 0.03 -12.87 -16.43
N ASP A 88 -1.08 -13.29 -15.82
CA ASP A 88 -2.19 -13.96 -16.49
C ASP A 88 -3.07 -13.01 -17.34
N GLY A 89 -2.99 -11.69 -17.10
CA GLY A 89 -3.42 -10.68 -18.07
C GLY A 89 -3.82 -9.33 -17.48
N SER A 90 -4.64 -9.34 -16.44
CA SER A 90 -5.16 -8.13 -15.80
C SER A 90 -5.38 -8.35 -14.32
N ILE A 91 -5.07 -7.33 -13.53
CA ILE A 91 -5.46 -7.26 -12.12
C ILE A 91 -6.83 -6.58 -12.06
N ILE A 92 -7.80 -7.23 -11.44
CA ILE A 92 -9.14 -6.67 -11.23
C ILE A 92 -9.31 -6.51 -9.73
N ASP A 93 -9.01 -5.31 -9.22
CA ASP A 93 -8.93 -5.07 -7.78
C ASP A 93 -9.07 -3.57 -7.48
N ASP A 94 -8.99 -3.21 -6.20
CA ASP A 94 -8.99 -1.83 -5.73
C ASP A 94 -7.54 -1.28 -5.62
N CYS A 95 -7.33 -0.19 -4.85
CA CYS A 95 -6.01 0.40 -4.67
C CYS A 95 -4.95 -0.57 -4.13
N ASP A 96 -5.31 -1.55 -3.30
CA ASP A 96 -4.33 -2.41 -2.65
C ASP A 96 -3.78 -3.51 -3.58
N GLY A 97 -4.55 -4.00 -4.55
CA GLY A 97 -4.08 -4.95 -5.56
C GLY A 97 -2.99 -4.38 -6.48
N PHE A 98 -3.18 -3.12 -6.92
CA PHE A 98 -2.15 -2.40 -7.69
C PHE A 98 -0.85 -2.32 -6.89
N HIS A 99 -0.92 -1.79 -5.67
CA HIS A 99 0.28 -1.50 -4.89
C HIS A 99 0.92 -2.77 -4.32
N SER A 100 0.15 -3.84 -4.09
CA SER A 100 0.67 -5.16 -3.71
C SER A 100 1.45 -5.80 -4.85
N THR A 101 0.99 -5.64 -6.09
CA THR A 101 1.76 -6.08 -7.26
C THR A 101 3.07 -5.31 -7.39
N LEU A 102 3.00 -3.99 -7.25
CA LEU A 102 4.20 -3.14 -7.31
C LEU A 102 5.18 -3.47 -6.18
N TYR A 103 4.67 -3.72 -4.96
CA TYR A 103 5.46 -4.18 -3.83
C TYR A 103 6.24 -5.46 -4.18
N HIS A 104 5.59 -6.44 -4.83
CA HIS A 104 6.25 -7.69 -5.26
C HIS A 104 7.45 -7.43 -6.17
N MET A 105 7.26 -6.59 -7.19
CA MET A 105 8.28 -6.23 -8.17
C MET A 105 9.46 -5.51 -7.51
N VAL A 106 9.18 -4.55 -6.63
CA VAL A 106 10.20 -3.76 -5.93
C VAL A 106 11.00 -4.64 -4.95
N ALA A 107 10.30 -5.43 -4.13
CA ALA A 107 10.92 -6.31 -3.14
C ALA A 107 11.81 -7.37 -3.81
N LYS A 108 11.32 -8.02 -4.88
CA LYS A 108 12.11 -9.02 -5.62
C LYS A 108 13.26 -8.43 -6.44
N SER A 109 13.19 -7.14 -6.77
CA SER A 109 14.33 -6.41 -7.35
C SER A 109 15.42 -6.10 -6.30
N GLY A 110 15.20 -6.45 -5.03
CA GLY A 110 16.17 -6.30 -3.94
C GLY A 110 16.08 -4.95 -3.21
N TYR A 111 15.05 -4.16 -3.48
CA TYR A 111 14.84 -2.89 -2.80
C TYR A 111 13.96 -3.03 -1.57
N ARG A 112 14.22 -2.18 -0.58
CA ARG A 112 13.40 -2.08 0.62
C ARG A 112 12.10 -1.36 0.28
N CYS A 113 10.95 -1.92 0.64
CA CYS A 113 9.65 -1.29 0.43
C CYS A 113 8.60 -1.72 1.45
N PHE A 114 7.54 -0.94 1.55
CA PHE A 114 6.41 -1.12 2.45
C PHE A 114 5.12 -0.69 1.75
N LEU A 115 4.02 -1.36 2.06
CA LEU A 115 2.69 -0.84 1.75
C LEU A 115 2.30 0.19 2.82
N LEU A 116 1.98 1.39 2.41
CA LEU A 116 1.54 2.47 3.28
C LEU A 116 0.03 2.64 3.13
N CYS A 117 -0.71 2.39 4.20
CA CYS A 117 -2.11 2.78 4.24
C CYS A 117 -2.28 4.18 4.83
N VAL A 118 -3.00 5.01 4.08
CA VAL A 118 -3.47 6.32 4.49
C VAL A 118 -4.97 6.27 4.75
N LEU A 119 -5.37 6.66 5.95
CA LEU A 119 -6.78 6.78 6.32
C LEU A 119 -7.16 8.26 6.42
N ALA A 120 -8.03 8.69 5.51
CA ALA A 120 -8.63 10.01 5.53
C ALA A 120 -10.15 9.87 5.74
N HIS A 121 -10.63 10.19 6.95
CA HIS A 121 -12.03 10.01 7.34
C HIS A 121 -12.56 8.58 7.11
N LYS A 122 -13.59 8.41 6.27
CA LYS A 122 -14.23 7.12 5.95
C LYS A 122 -13.66 6.46 4.69
N LYS A 123 -12.52 6.94 4.19
CA LYS A 123 -11.85 6.42 3.00
C LYS A 123 -10.44 5.98 3.36
N GLY A 124 -10.13 4.72 3.10
CA GLY A 124 -8.76 4.21 3.10
C GLY A 124 -8.17 4.35 1.70
N HIS A 125 -6.84 4.44 1.66
CA HIS A 125 -6.05 4.33 0.43
C HIS A 125 -4.77 3.57 0.76
N CYS A 126 -4.30 2.77 -0.18
CA CYS A 126 -3.04 2.04 -0.09
C CYS A 126 -2.09 2.57 -1.16
N VAL A 127 -0.84 2.85 -0.78
CA VAL A 127 0.25 3.24 -1.68
C VAL A 127 1.52 2.47 -1.35
N LEU A 128 2.53 2.57 -2.22
CA LEU A 128 3.84 1.97 -1.95
C LEU A 128 4.83 3.02 -1.45
N LEU A 129 5.56 2.73 -0.37
CA LEU A 129 6.77 3.42 0.04
C LEU A 129 7.97 2.54 -0.33
N CYS A 130 8.96 3.05 -1.06
CA CYS A 130 10.15 2.27 -1.41
C CYS A 130 11.44 3.08 -1.35
N GLN A 131 12.56 2.38 -1.15
CA GLN A 131 13.90 2.95 -1.16
C GLN A 131 14.66 2.48 -2.40
N ILE A 132 14.94 3.39 -3.33
CA ILE A 132 15.71 3.13 -4.54
C ILE A 132 16.98 3.98 -4.49
N ASN A 133 18.16 3.35 -4.62
CA ASN A 133 19.46 4.03 -4.62
C ASN A 133 19.61 5.04 -3.46
N ASP A 134 19.34 4.57 -2.23
CA ASP A 134 19.41 5.32 -0.97
C ASP A 134 18.38 6.45 -0.79
N LYS A 135 17.49 6.68 -1.76
CA LYS A 135 16.39 7.66 -1.66
C LYS A 135 15.05 7.00 -1.47
N TRP A 136 14.20 7.61 -0.65
CA TRP A 136 12.83 7.19 -0.39
C TRP A 136 11.84 7.89 -1.30
N TYR A 137 10.93 7.09 -1.85
CA TYR A 137 9.88 7.47 -2.77
C TYR A 137 8.53 6.92 -2.31
N VAL A 138 7.45 7.66 -2.57
CA VAL A 138 6.08 7.15 -2.47
C VAL A 138 5.52 6.99 -3.88
N CYS A 139 5.00 5.82 -4.22
CA CYS A 139 4.36 5.53 -5.50
C CYS A 139 2.86 5.39 -5.30
N ASP A 140 2.09 6.23 -6.00
CA ASP A 140 0.62 6.19 -6.06
C ASP A 140 0.22 6.03 -7.53
N TYR A 141 -0.08 4.80 -7.92
CA TYR A 141 -0.26 4.42 -9.32
C TYR A 141 0.93 4.83 -10.20
N THR A 142 0.71 5.71 -11.17
CA THR A 142 1.73 6.20 -12.11
C THR A 142 2.46 7.45 -11.61
N ARG A 143 2.10 7.97 -10.44
CA ARG A 143 2.77 9.13 -9.84
C ARG A 143 3.77 8.66 -8.80
N ILE A 144 4.97 9.23 -8.86
CA ILE A 144 6.04 8.98 -7.91
C ILE A 144 6.40 10.30 -7.23
N TYR A 145 6.30 10.32 -5.91
CA TYR A 145 6.54 11.47 -5.06
C TYR A 145 7.84 11.28 -4.27
N ALA A 146 8.49 12.40 -3.96
CA ALA A 146 9.67 12.51 -3.09
C ALA A 146 10.91 11.71 -3.55
N GLY A 147 12.08 12.33 -3.55
CA GLY A 147 13.37 11.66 -3.73
C GLY A 147 14.31 12.05 -2.59
N VAL A 148 13.93 11.67 -1.37
CA VAL A 148 14.50 12.23 -0.13
C VAL A 148 15.27 11.19 0.68
N ASP A 149 16.11 11.64 1.60
CA ASP A 149 16.96 10.74 2.40
C ASP A 149 16.21 10.03 3.54
N ASN A 150 15.08 10.59 3.99
CA ASN A 150 14.32 10.07 5.13
C ASN A 150 12.91 9.61 4.72
N PRO A 151 12.46 8.42 5.14
CA PRO A 151 11.12 7.91 4.79
C PRO A 151 9.98 8.77 5.35
N MET A 152 10.16 9.43 6.50
CA MET A 152 9.17 10.36 7.04
C MET A 152 8.94 11.55 6.14
N ASP A 153 10.01 12.10 5.59
CA ASP A 153 9.91 13.26 4.72
C ASP A 153 9.14 12.89 3.45
N ALA A 154 9.39 11.70 2.89
CA ALA A 154 8.66 11.18 1.73
C ALA A 154 7.15 11.02 2.03
N ILE A 155 6.83 10.41 3.18
CA ILE A 155 5.44 10.24 3.64
C ILE A 155 4.77 11.61 3.85
N ASN A 156 5.47 12.56 4.47
CA ASN A 156 4.93 13.90 4.76
C ASN A 156 4.67 14.70 3.47
N GLU A 157 5.56 14.62 2.49
CA GLU A 157 5.40 15.26 1.18
C GLU A 157 4.19 14.70 0.43
N TYR A 158 4.13 13.38 0.27
CA TYR A 158 2.97 12.70 -0.35
C TYR A 158 1.65 13.10 0.32
N ASN A 159 1.66 13.09 1.65
CA ASN A 159 0.49 13.41 2.45
C ASN A 159 0.03 14.87 2.28
N ALA A 160 0.96 15.82 2.23
CA ALA A 160 0.63 17.22 1.98
C ALA A 160 -0.08 17.40 0.63
N GLU A 161 0.37 16.68 -0.41
CA GLU A 161 -0.28 16.70 -1.73
C GLU A 161 -1.61 15.95 -1.75
N TYR A 162 -1.68 14.77 -1.15
CA TYR A 162 -2.91 13.97 -1.07
C TYR A 162 -4.04 14.74 -0.36
N VAL A 163 -3.73 15.42 0.75
CA VAL A 163 -4.71 16.26 1.46
C VAL A 163 -5.20 17.41 0.58
N GLN A 164 -4.31 18.08 -0.16
CA GLN A 164 -4.71 19.16 -1.07
C GLN A 164 -5.64 18.66 -2.19
N LEU A 165 -5.35 17.49 -2.76
CA LEU A 165 -6.10 16.94 -3.88
C LEU A 165 -7.49 16.42 -3.48
N TYR A 166 -7.63 15.85 -2.29
CA TYR A 166 -8.84 15.12 -1.90
C TYR A 166 -9.66 15.81 -0.78
N HIS A 167 -9.12 16.82 -0.10
CA HIS A 167 -9.71 17.34 1.15
C HIS A 167 -9.54 18.86 1.38
N ALA A 168 -9.69 19.68 0.34
CA ALA A 168 -9.60 21.15 0.44
C ALA A 168 -10.54 21.82 1.48
N ASP A 169 -11.59 21.12 1.96
CA ASP A 169 -12.65 21.69 2.82
C ASP A 169 -12.88 20.98 4.18
N SER A 170 -11.99 20.09 4.62
CA SER A 170 -12.17 19.40 5.91
C SER A 170 -10.96 19.55 6.80
N ASP A 171 -11.18 19.88 8.08
CA ASP A 171 -10.21 19.73 9.18
C ASP A 171 -9.78 18.26 9.27
N VAL A 172 -8.83 17.84 8.43
CA VAL A 172 -8.36 16.45 8.35
C VAL A 172 -7.49 16.16 9.57
N PHE A 173 -8.07 15.46 10.55
CA PHE A 173 -7.31 14.78 11.58
C PHE A 173 -6.93 13.38 11.08
N TYR A 174 -5.62 13.12 11.06
CA TYR A 174 -5.04 11.80 10.86
C TYR A 174 -5.58 10.81 11.91
N ASP A 175 -6.36 9.82 11.49
CA ASP A 175 -6.78 8.74 12.40
C ASP A 175 -5.83 7.54 12.38
N GLY A 176 -4.96 7.42 11.36
CA GLY A 176 -3.86 6.46 11.36
C GLY A 176 -3.12 6.36 10.04
N LEU A 177 -1.78 6.37 10.11
CA LEU A 177 -0.93 5.84 9.06
C LEU A 177 -0.38 4.50 9.56
N THR A 178 -0.43 3.48 8.72
CA THR A 178 0.10 2.16 9.06
C THR A 178 0.94 1.64 7.91
N LEU A 179 2.15 1.21 8.25
CA LEU A 179 3.03 0.54 7.30
C LEU A 179 2.83 -0.94 7.42
N TYR A 180 2.88 -1.59 6.27
CA TYR A 180 2.82 -3.02 6.18
C TYR A 180 3.94 -3.60 5.35
N ASP A 181 4.33 -4.80 5.73
CA ASP A 181 5.36 -5.60 5.06
C ASP A 181 4.84 -7.02 4.89
N TYR A 182 5.26 -7.66 3.80
CA TYR A 182 5.01 -9.05 3.51
C TYR A 182 6.31 -9.84 3.64
N ASP A 183 6.60 -10.32 4.85
CA ASP A 183 7.70 -11.25 5.08
C ASP A 183 7.23 -12.68 4.81
N SER A 184 7.54 -13.18 3.60
CA SER A 184 7.55 -14.56 3.09
C SER A 184 6.38 -15.51 3.41
N SER A 185 5.35 -15.04 4.12
CA SER A 185 4.17 -15.78 4.60
C SER A 185 3.20 -14.95 5.44
N LYS A 186 3.60 -13.75 5.92
CA LYS A 186 2.79 -12.96 6.86
C LYS A 186 2.78 -11.49 6.52
N PHE A 187 1.58 -10.93 6.46
CA PHE A 187 1.36 -9.49 6.51
C PHE A 187 1.56 -8.98 7.94
N ARG A 188 2.47 -8.01 8.10
CA ARG A 188 2.82 -7.40 9.40
C ARG A 188 2.59 -5.91 9.35
N SER A 189 2.22 -5.31 10.49
CA SER A 189 2.15 -3.85 10.63
C SER A 189 3.32 -3.32 11.44
N TYR A 190 3.83 -2.15 11.06
CA TYR A 190 4.93 -1.45 11.74
C TYR A 190 4.47 -0.07 12.20
N LYS A 191 5.10 0.45 13.26
CA LYS A 191 5.04 1.89 13.50
C LYS A 191 6.00 2.56 12.55
N ILE A 192 5.60 3.70 12.06
CA ILE A 192 6.40 4.52 11.15
C ILE A 192 7.78 4.87 11.75
N GLY A 193 7.88 5.08 13.07
CA GLY A 193 9.16 5.33 13.73
C GLY A 193 10.12 4.13 13.80
N ASP A 194 9.69 2.94 13.35
CA ASP A 194 10.49 1.71 13.37
C ASP A 194 11.24 1.49 12.04
N ILE A 195 11.10 2.37 11.04
CA ILE A 195 11.75 2.22 9.72
C ILE A 195 13.27 2.52 9.77
N ASP A 196 13.73 3.32 10.74
CA ASP A 196 15.14 3.75 10.85
C ASP A 196 16.02 2.80 11.70
N ALA A 197 15.48 1.67 12.18
CA ALA A 197 16.20 0.64 12.96
C ALA A 197 16.62 -0.56 12.10
#